data_AF-A0A151R075-F1
#
_entry.id   AF-A0A151R075-F1
#
_cell.length_a   1.000
_cell.length_b   1.000
_cell.length_c   1.000
_cell.angle_alpha   90.00
_cell.angle_beta   90.00
_cell.angle_gamma   90.00
#
_symmetry.space_group_name_H-M   'P 1'
#
loop_
_entity.id
_entity.type
_entity.pdbx_description
1 polymer ?
#
loop_
_entity_poly.entity_id
_entity_poly.type
_entity_poly.pdbx_seq_one_letter_code
_entity_poly.pdbx_strand_id
1 'polypeptide(L)'
;METISGSIPTNLPILTTKNYDNWKIQIRVIMRYQGVWNFIEQSYEHVETSGTEAQKGANRENEKKDCKALFILHQSVDVANFERISKAETSNEAWDILEKVHGGATKTKKVKLQTLRRQYELLSMESNKTVAEYITRVQTIVNTMRGLREKLVEL
;
A
#
# COMPACT_ATOMS: atom_id res chain seq x y z
N MET A 1 16.54 17.74 29.20
CA MET A 1 15.67 16.76 28.52
C MET A 1 15.99 16.82 27.05
N GLU A 2 16.84 15.93 26.57
CA GLU A 2 17.21 15.87 25.15
C GLU A 2 15.98 15.38 24.37
N THR A 3 15.44 16.27 23.54
CA THR A 3 14.48 15.89 22.51
C THR A 3 15.20 14.93 21.58
N ILE A 4 14.91 13.63 21.68
CA ILE A 4 15.34 12.63 20.72
C ILE A 4 14.70 13.04 19.39
N SER A 5 15.44 13.79 18.58
CA SER A 5 15.14 14.00 17.17
C SER A 5 15.01 12.59 16.59
N GLY A 6 13.77 12.20 16.28
CA GLY A 6 13.44 10.85 15.84
C GLY A 6 14.19 10.54 14.55
N SER A 7 15.36 9.94 14.69
CA SER A 7 16.17 9.41 13.59
C SER A 7 15.27 8.52 12.74
N ILE A 8 15.30 8.75 11.42
CA ILE A 8 14.59 7.89 10.48
C ILE A 8 15.28 6.51 10.56
N PRO A 9 14.54 5.41 10.74
CA PRO A 9 15.12 4.08 10.81
C PRO A 9 16.04 3.85 9.60
N THR A 10 17.28 3.41 9.86
CA THR A 10 18.31 3.21 8.82
C THR A 10 17.99 2.08 7.84
N ASN A 11 16.93 1.31 8.08
CA ASN A 11 16.52 0.19 7.25
C ASN A 11 15.02 0.29 6.94
N LEU A 12 14.67 1.08 5.93
CA LEU A 12 13.30 1.18 5.44
C LEU A 12 13.01 0.00 4.51
N PRO A 13 11.80 -0.58 4.55
CA PRO A 13 11.42 -1.59 3.58
C PRO A 13 11.34 -0.98 2.19
N ILE A 14 11.91 -1.67 1.21
CA ILE A 14 11.91 -1.23 -0.19
C ILE A 14 10.68 -1.80 -0.90
N LEU A 15 9.85 -0.92 -1.46
CA LEU A 15 8.73 -1.28 -2.31
C LEU A 15 9.24 -1.84 -3.62
N THR A 16 8.74 -3.02 -3.94
CA THR A 16 8.88 -3.70 -5.22
C THR A 16 7.48 -3.96 -5.78
N THR A 17 7.40 -4.47 -7.00
CA THR A 17 6.12 -4.92 -7.58
C THR A 17 5.47 -6.09 -6.83
N LYS A 18 6.19 -6.70 -5.89
CA LYS A 18 5.75 -7.91 -5.19
C LYS A 18 5.15 -7.62 -3.82
N ASN A 19 5.79 -6.75 -3.04
CA ASN A 19 5.55 -6.66 -1.60
C ASN A 19 4.68 -5.48 -1.14
N TYR A 20 3.83 -4.92 -2.01
CA TYR A 20 3.07 -3.71 -1.69
C TYR A 20 2.25 -3.80 -0.40
N ASP A 21 1.54 -4.90 -0.15
CA ASP A 21 0.71 -5.06 1.06
C ASP A 21 1.56 -5.01 2.34
N ASN A 22 2.69 -5.72 2.35
CA ASN A 22 3.62 -5.76 3.48
C ASN A 22 4.33 -4.41 3.68
N TRP A 23 4.82 -3.83 2.58
CA TRP A 23 5.44 -2.51 2.56
C TRP A 23 4.49 -1.43 3.08
N LYS A 24 3.22 -1.42 2.63
CA LYS A 24 2.20 -0.45 3.05
C LYS A 24 1.97 -0.50 4.56
N ILE A 25 1.92 -1.69 5.15
CA ILE A 25 1.75 -1.87 6.60
C ILE A 25 2.96 -1.29 7.35
N GLN A 26 4.17 -1.64 6.92
CA GLN A 26 5.40 -1.22 7.58
C GLN A 26 5.63 0.30 7.48
N ILE A 27 5.47 0.88 6.28
CA ILE A 27 5.62 2.32 6.07
C ILE A 27 4.58 3.12 6.84
N ARG A 28 3.33 2.64 6.93
CA ARG A 28 2.31 3.28 7.76
C ARG A 28 2.73 3.36 9.23
N VAL A 29 3.30 2.29 9.79
CA VAL A 29 3.81 2.28 11.17
C VAL A 29 4.96 3.25 11.34
N ILE A 30 5.93 3.25 10.42
CA ILE A 30 7.09 4.15 10.46
C ILE A 30 6.66 5.61 10.39
N MET A 31 5.77 5.97 9.47
CA MET A 31 5.27 7.34 9.32
C MET A 31 4.47 7.81 10.54
N ARG A 32 3.69 6.92 11.16
CA ARG A 32 3.00 7.22 12.43
C ARG A 32 3.98 7.46 13.56
N TYR A 33 5.00 6.61 13.70
CA TYR A 33 6.07 6.81 14.68
C TYR A 33 6.82 8.13 14.46
N GLN A 34 7.04 8.50 13.19
CA GLN A 34 7.69 9.76 12.81
C GLN A 34 6.78 10.99 12.90
N GLY A 35 5.48 10.82 13.21
CA GLY A 35 4.50 11.90 13.36
C GLY A 35 4.09 12.58 12.04
N VAL A 36 4.25 11.91 10.90
CA VAL A 36 4.02 12.51 9.57
C VAL A 36 2.88 11.85 8.78
N TRP A 37 2.25 10.80 9.31
CA TRP A 37 1.18 10.06 8.63
C TRP A 37 -0.03 10.94 8.25
N ASN A 38 -0.32 12.00 9.01
CA ASN A 38 -1.48 12.87 8.75
C ASN A 38 -1.38 13.58 7.39
N PHE A 39 -0.17 13.81 6.87
CA PHE A 39 0.05 14.42 5.55
C PHE A 39 -0.25 13.47 4.39
N ILE A 40 -0.34 12.16 4.67
CA ILE A 40 -0.79 11.17 3.69
C ILE A 40 -2.33 11.08 3.66
N GLU A 41 -3.00 11.24 4.80
CA GLU A 41 -4.46 11.11 4.91
C GLU A 41 -5.21 12.42 4.62
N GLN A 42 -4.62 13.57 4.93
CA GLN A 42 -5.17 14.89 4.61
C GLN A 42 -4.24 15.56 3.61
N SER A 43 -4.74 15.78 2.39
CA SER A 43 -4.11 16.68 1.43
C SER A 43 -3.96 18.05 2.10
N TYR A 44 -2.72 18.45 2.37
CA TYR A 44 -2.45 19.77 2.91
C TYR A 44 -2.62 20.79 1.80
N GLU A 45 -3.60 21.69 1.93
CA GLU A 45 -3.66 22.86 1.06
C GLU A 45 -2.54 23.82 1.48
N HIS A 46 -1.62 24.09 0.56
CA HIS A 46 -0.60 25.12 0.74
C HIS A 46 -1.32 26.47 0.80
N VAL A 47 -1.60 26.97 2.00
CA VAL A 47 -2.21 28.30 2.16
C VAL A 47 -1.17 29.34 1.78
N GLU A 48 -1.37 29.99 0.63
CA GLU A 48 -0.56 31.11 0.18
C GLU A 48 -0.63 32.25 1.21
N THR A 49 0.43 32.35 2.00
CA THR A 49 1.13 33.54 2.54
C THR A 49 0.33 34.79 2.94
N SER A 50 -0.97 34.69 3.24
CA SER A 50 -1.87 35.80 3.62
C SER A 50 -2.34 35.69 5.07
N GLY A 51 -1.54 35.06 5.94
CA GLY A 51 -1.82 34.91 7.36
C GLY A 51 -0.84 35.66 8.27
N THR A 52 -1.25 35.84 9.54
CA THR A 52 -0.44 36.33 10.67
C THR A 52 0.89 35.57 10.81
N GLU A 53 1.90 36.13 11.49
CA GLU A 53 3.21 35.47 11.68
C GLU A 53 3.11 34.05 12.26
N ALA A 54 2.15 33.80 13.15
CA ALA A 54 1.85 32.47 13.67
C ALA A 54 1.38 31.48 12.58
N GLN A 55 0.57 31.95 11.62
CA GLN A 55 0.09 31.15 10.48
C GLN A 55 1.25 30.79 9.54
N LYS A 56 2.16 31.75 9.29
CA LYS A 56 3.37 31.53 8.47
C LYS A 56 4.32 30.54 9.13
N GLY A 57 4.48 30.61 10.45
CA GLY A 57 5.26 29.64 11.23
C GLY A 57 4.70 28.23 11.15
N ALA A 58 3.38 28.07 11.33
CA ALA A 58 2.70 26.79 11.21
C ALA A 58 2.80 26.19 9.79
N ASN A 59 2.69 27.03 8.74
CA ASN A 59 2.81 26.58 7.35
C ASN A 59 4.21 25.98 7.07
N ARG A 60 5.28 26.67 7.50
CA ARG A 60 6.67 26.17 7.34
C ARG A 60 6.91 24.86 8.08
N GLU A 61 6.32 24.68 9.25
CA GLU A 61 6.45 23.43 10.01
C GLU A 61 5.71 22.27 9.32
N ASN A 62 4.54 22.54 8.74
CA ASN A 62 3.78 21.57 7.95
C ASN A 62 4.53 21.17 6.67
N GLU A 63 5.10 22.13 5.96
CA GLU A 63 5.95 21.90 4.78
C GLU A 63 7.13 20.97 5.11
N LYS A 64 7.83 21.23 6.23
CA LYS A 64 8.91 20.34 6.69
C LYS A 64 8.44 18.92 6.97
N LYS A 65 7.25 18.75 7.57
CA LYS A 65 6.70 17.42 7.88
C LYS A 65 6.25 16.69 6.62
N ASP A 66 5.67 17.39 5.64
CA ASP A 66 5.36 16.81 4.33
C ASP A 66 6.63 16.39 3.59
N CYS A 67 7.65 17.25 3.53
CA CYS A 67 8.95 16.90 2.97
C CYS A 67 9.56 15.68 3.66
N LYS A 68 9.41 15.55 4.99
CA LYS A 68 9.87 14.38 5.74
C LYS A 68 9.10 13.11 5.35
N ALA A 69 7.79 13.19 5.16
CA ALA A 69 6.99 12.06 4.66
C ALA A 69 7.40 11.68 3.23
N LEU A 70 7.56 12.66 2.34
CA LEU A 70 7.99 12.44 0.96
C LEU A 70 9.39 11.81 0.90
N PHE A 71 10.31 12.27 1.76
CA PHE A 71 11.63 11.66 1.90
C PHE A 71 11.55 10.19 2.31
N ILE A 72 10.71 9.84 3.30
CA ILE A 72 10.50 8.45 3.71
C ILE A 72 9.98 7.62 2.52
N LEU A 73 9.04 8.15 1.73
CA LEU A 73 8.55 7.46 0.53
C LEU A 73 9.68 7.22 -0.47
N HIS A 74 10.46 8.25 -0.83
CA HIS A 74 11.59 8.12 -1.75
C HIS A 74 12.63 7.09 -1.30
N GLN A 75 12.95 7.04 -0.01
CA GLN A 75 13.91 6.08 0.54
C GLN A 75 13.35 4.66 0.66
N SER A 76 12.02 4.50 0.59
CA SER A 76 11.34 3.22 0.77
C SER A 76 10.91 2.57 -0.54
N VAL A 77 11.37 3.05 -1.70
CA VAL A 77 10.97 2.52 -3.01
C VAL A 77 12.18 2.13 -3.85
N ASP A 78 12.00 1.14 -4.73
CA ASP A 78 13.01 0.83 -5.75
C ASP A 78 13.07 1.92 -6.85
N VAL A 79 14.06 1.83 -7.73
CA VAL A 79 14.28 2.83 -8.80
C VAL A 79 13.04 3.01 -9.69
N ALA A 80 12.36 1.93 -10.05
CA ALA A 80 11.19 1.98 -10.92
C ALA A 80 10.00 2.67 -10.25
N ASN A 81 9.79 2.46 -8.94
CA ASN A 81 8.75 3.14 -8.18
C ASN A 81 9.14 4.58 -7.84
N PHE A 82 10.42 4.87 -7.64
CA PHE A 82 10.93 6.25 -7.49
C PHE A 82 10.61 7.10 -8.73
N GLU A 83 10.89 6.59 -9.94
CA GLU A 83 10.58 7.32 -11.18
C GLU A 83 9.10 7.70 -11.28
N ARG A 84 8.19 6.83 -10.80
CA ARG A 84 6.74 7.08 -10.81
C ARG A 84 6.32 8.23 -9.90
N ILE A 85 6.94 8.35 -8.73
CA ILE A 85 6.62 9.39 -7.74
C ILE A 85 7.54 10.61 -7.83
N SER A 86 8.55 10.59 -8.71
CA SER A 86 9.57 11.65 -8.82
C SER A 86 9.03 13.04 -9.11
N LYS A 87 7.83 13.13 -9.69
CA LYS A 87 7.13 14.39 -10.01
C LYS A 87 6.09 14.80 -8.96
N ALA A 88 5.85 13.96 -7.95
CA ALA A 88 4.90 14.29 -6.91
C ALA A 88 5.44 15.44 -6.06
N GLU A 89 4.62 16.48 -5.86
CA GLU A 89 5.00 17.66 -5.08
C GLU A 89 4.73 17.47 -3.59
N THR A 90 3.81 16.56 -3.26
CA THR A 90 3.40 16.27 -1.88
C THR A 90 3.52 14.79 -1.54
N SER A 91 3.66 14.48 -0.26
CA SER A 91 3.69 13.09 0.21
C SER A 91 2.37 12.35 -0.06
N ASN A 92 1.24 13.05 0.00
CA ASN A 92 -0.08 12.52 -0.36
C ASN A 92 -0.14 12.10 -1.84
N GLU A 93 0.29 12.97 -2.75
CA GLU A 93 0.29 12.66 -4.19
C GLU A 93 1.20 11.46 -4.51
N ALA A 94 2.39 11.41 -3.92
CA ALA A 94 3.31 10.29 -4.07
C ALA A 94 2.66 8.98 -3.58
N TRP A 95 1.98 9.00 -2.44
CA TRP A 95 1.27 7.85 -1.90
C TRP A 95 0.13 7.38 -2.80
N ASP A 96 -0.68 8.30 -3.31
CA ASP A 96 -1.81 8.01 -4.19
C ASP A 96 -1.36 7.37 -5.51
N ILE A 97 -0.23 7.83 -6.06
CA ILE A 97 0.39 7.21 -7.24
C ILE A 97 0.77 5.75 -6.93
N LEU A 98 1.45 5.49 -5.80
CA LEU A 98 1.83 4.14 -5.40
C LEU A 98 0.60 3.26 -5.14
N GLU A 99 -0.45 3.81 -4.53
CA GLU A 99 -1.69 3.10 -4.27
C GLU A 99 -2.46 2.78 -5.56
N LYS A 100 -2.47 3.69 -6.54
CA LYS A 100 -3.09 3.45 -7.84
C LYS A 100 -2.36 2.36 -8.62
N VAL A 101 -1.03 2.37 -8.58
CA VAL A 101 -0.18 1.42 -9.30
C VAL A 101 -0.30 0.00 -8.72
N HIS A 102 -0.31 -0.14 -7.40
CA HIS A 102 -0.23 -1.46 -6.74
C HIS A 102 -1.54 -1.91 -6.09
N GLY A 103 -2.36 -0.97 -5.61
CA GLY A 103 -3.60 -1.26 -4.88
C GLY A 103 -4.69 -1.94 -5.71
N GLY A 104 -4.71 -1.72 -7.03
CA GLY A 104 -5.64 -2.41 -7.95
C GLY A 104 -5.36 -3.92 -8.06
N ALA A 105 -4.08 -4.31 -8.07
CA ALA A 105 -3.68 -5.71 -8.20
C ALA A 105 -4.03 -6.53 -6.95
N THR A 106 -3.82 -5.97 -5.74
CA THR A 106 -4.21 -6.62 -4.48
C THR A 106 -5.72 -6.77 -4.36
N LYS A 107 -6.48 -5.70 -4.60
CA LYS A 107 -7.96 -5.74 -4.52
C LYS A 107 -8.52 -6.80 -5.47
N THR A 108 -8.04 -6.85 -6.71
CA THR A 108 -8.47 -7.83 -7.72
C THR A 108 -8.15 -9.27 -7.28
N LYS A 109 -6.96 -9.53 -6.72
CA LYS A 109 -6.60 -10.86 -6.21
C LYS A 109 -7.48 -11.29 -5.04
N LYS A 110 -7.75 -10.40 -4.07
CA LYS A 110 -8.64 -10.68 -2.93
C LYS A 110 -10.07 -10.97 -3.38
N VAL A 111 -10.61 -10.16 -4.30
CA VAL A 111 -11.94 -10.38 -4.89
C VAL A 111 -11.99 -11.74 -5.60
N LYS A 112 -10.99 -12.06 -6.44
CA LYS A 112 -10.93 -13.34 -7.15
C LYS A 112 -10.85 -14.53 -6.20
N LEU A 113 -10.11 -14.42 -5.09
CA LEU A 113 -10.03 -15.45 -4.07
C LEU A 113 -11.39 -15.66 -3.36
N GLN A 114 -12.10 -14.57 -3.04
CA GLN A 114 -13.44 -14.64 -2.46
C GLN A 114 -14.45 -15.26 -3.42
N THR A 115 -14.42 -14.90 -4.71
CA THR A 115 -15.26 -15.52 -5.73
C THR A 115 -15.02 -17.03 -5.83
N LEU A 116 -13.75 -17.45 -5.86
CA LEU A 116 -13.41 -18.88 -5.87
C LEU A 116 -13.90 -19.59 -4.60
N ARG A 117 -13.81 -18.95 -3.43
CA ARG A 117 -14.28 -19.51 -2.16
C ARG A 117 -15.78 -19.74 -2.20
N ARG A 118 -16.53 -18.77 -2.71
CA ARG A 118 -17.97 -18.91 -2.93
C ARG A 118 -18.30 -20.02 -3.93
N GLN A 119 -17.54 -20.15 -5.02
CA GLN A 119 -17.72 -21.23 -5.99
C GLN A 119 -17.46 -22.61 -5.38
N TYR A 120 -16.45 -22.73 -4.50
CA TYR A 120 -16.17 -23.97 -3.78
C TYR A 120 -17.28 -24.33 -2.80
N GLU A 121 -17.75 -23.35 -2.01
CA GLU A 121 -18.84 -23.54 -1.04
C GLU A 121 -20.17 -23.93 -1.70
N LEU A 122 -20.43 -23.42 -2.91
CA LEU A 122 -21.61 -23.74 -3.70
C LEU A 122 -21.42 -24.96 -4.61
N LEU A 123 -20.23 -25.57 -4.62
CA LEU A 123 -19.96 -26.70 -5.49
C LEU A 123 -20.71 -27.93 -4.97
N SER A 124 -21.61 -28.45 -5.79
CA SER A 124 -22.32 -29.70 -5.53
C SER A 124 -22.11 -30.67 -6.68
N MET A 125 -22.18 -31.97 -6.40
CA MET A 125 -22.19 -32.99 -7.43
C MET A 125 -23.54 -32.95 -8.15
N GLU A 126 -23.51 -32.83 -9.47
CA GLU A 126 -24.71 -32.86 -10.31
C GLU A 126 -25.03 -34.31 -10.68
N SER A 127 -26.31 -34.68 -10.70
CA SER A 127 -26.78 -36.06 -10.95
C SER A 127 -26.43 -36.60 -12.35
N ASN A 128 -26.14 -35.71 -13.29
CA ASN A 128 -25.75 -36.02 -14.67
C ASN A 128 -24.23 -36.00 -14.90
N LYS A 129 -23.41 -35.78 -13.86
CA LYS A 129 -21.95 -35.73 -13.97
C LYS A 129 -21.29 -36.90 -13.25
N THR A 130 -20.18 -37.35 -13.81
CA THR A 130 -19.37 -38.41 -13.22
C THR A 130 -18.61 -37.90 -11.98
N VAL A 131 -18.25 -38.82 -11.10
CA VAL A 131 -17.41 -38.53 -9.94
C VAL A 131 -16.06 -37.93 -10.37
N ALA A 132 -15.49 -38.39 -11.49
CA ALA A 132 -14.22 -37.89 -12.02
C ALA A 132 -14.29 -36.41 -12.43
N GLU A 133 -15.39 -35.99 -13.08
CA GLU A 133 -15.61 -34.59 -13.46
C GLU A 133 -15.78 -33.69 -12.24
N TYR A 134 -16.48 -34.17 -11.20
CA TYR A 134 -16.62 -33.46 -9.94
C TYR A 134 -15.26 -33.25 -9.25
N ILE A 135 -14.45 -34.31 -9.14
CA ILE A 135 -13.10 -34.24 -8.58
C ILE A 135 -12.22 -33.25 -9.36
N THR A 136 -12.30 -33.28 -10.69
CA THR A 136 -11.55 -32.36 -11.56
C THR A 136 -11.92 -30.90 -11.30
N ARG A 137 -13.22 -30.59 -11.12
CA ARG A 137 -13.69 -29.24 -10.77
C ARG A 137 -13.20 -28.80 -9.39
N VAL A 138 -13.28 -29.68 -8.38
CA VAL A 138 -12.74 -29.42 -7.04
C VAL A 138 -11.25 -29.10 -7.12
N GLN A 139 -10.47 -29.94 -7.80
CA GLN A 139 -9.03 -29.76 -7.96
C GLN A 139 -8.70 -28.45 -8.67
N THR A 140 -9.44 -28.11 -9.73
CA THR A 140 -9.24 -26.85 -10.48
C THR A 140 -9.43 -25.63 -9.58
N ILE A 141 -10.50 -25.59 -8.79
CA ILE A 141 -10.78 -24.48 -7.87
C ILE A 141 -9.70 -24.38 -6.78
N VAL A 142 -9.36 -25.51 -6.14
CA VAL A 142 -8.35 -25.56 -5.07
C VAL A 142 -6.97 -25.18 -5.59
N ASN A 143 -6.56 -25.66 -6.76
CA ASN A 143 -5.26 -25.33 -7.36
C ASN A 143 -5.19 -23.85 -7.77
N THR A 144 -6.29 -23.29 -8.28
CA THR A 144 -6.35 -21.86 -8.62
C THR A 144 -6.29 -20.99 -7.37
N MET A 145 -7.00 -21.36 -6.30
CA MET A 145 -6.89 -20.69 -5.00
C MET A 145 -5.48 -20.76 -4.43
N ARG A 146 -4.85 -21.94 -4.53
CA ARG A 146 -3.48 -22.17 -4.07
C ARG A 146 -2.51 -21.29 -4.84
N GLY A 147 -2.56 -21.27 -6.18
CA GLY A 147 -1.70 -20.41 -6.98
C GLY A 147 -1.92 -18.91 -6.74
N LEU A 148 -3.13 -18.47 -6.41
CA LEU A 148 -3.38 -17.09 -5.97
C LEU A 148 -2.83 -16.81 -4.58
N ARG A 149 -2.85 -17.81 -3.68
CA ARG A 149 -2.34 -17.72 -2.30
C ARG A 149 -0.82 -17.81 -2.23
N GLU A 150 -0.19 -18.70 -2.99
CA GLU A 150 1.27 -18.81 -3.15
C GLU A 150 1.81 -17.52 -3.74
N LYS A 151 1.15 -16.95 -4.75
CA LYS A 151 1.44 -15.59 -5.20
C LYS A 151 1.32 -14.63 -4.02
N LEU A 152 0.23 -14.65 -3.23
CA LEU A 152 0.11 -13.77 -2.04
C LEU A 152 1.16 -13.98 -0.93
N VAL A 153 1.80 -15.14 -0.83
CA VAL A 153 2.79 -15.49 0.21
C VAL A 153 4.24 -15.30 -0.28
N GLU A 154 4.48 -15.45 -1.59
CA GLU A 154 5.73 -15.10 -2.27
C GLU A 154 5.77 -13.61 -2.72
N LEU A 155 4.73 -12.85 -2.39
CA LEU A 155 4.61 -11.40 -2.53
C LEU A 155 4.84 -10.74 -1.17
#